data_AF-U7QKE0-F1
#
_entry.id   AF-U7QKE0-F1
#
_cell.length_a   1.000
_cell.length_b   1.000
_cell.length_c   1.000
_cell.angle_alpha   90.00
_cell.angle_beta   90.00
_cell.angle_gamma   90.00
#
_symmetry.space_group_name_H-M   'P 1'
#
loop_
_entity.id
_entity.type
_entity.pdbx_description
1 polymer ?
#
loop_
_entity_poly.entity_id
_entity_poly.type
_entity_poly.pdbx_seq_one_letter_code
_entity_poly.pdbx_strand_id
1 'polypeptide(L)'
;MNWKNILIFLTKCLHFLILFFVLFGWIIPSQLWRIIHVIFVPAMILQWQFNQGTCLLTNIENKLRGEPSEKQQQQGQFIKSLWVKCFNSLPSDQTLKKLVYGIISISWLLSATGLLFFSV
;
A
#
# COMPACT_ATOMS: atom_id res chain seq x y z
N MET A 1 4.16 -10.36 26.16
CA MET A 1 3.48 -9.87 24.94
C MET A 1 2.66 -11.03 24.37
N ASN A 2 1.35 -10.87 24.16
CA ASN A 2 0.48 -11.92 23.60
C ASN A 2 0.84 -12.20 22.13
N TRP A 3 0.84 -13.46 21.68
CA TRP A 3 1.18 -13.87 20.30
C TRP A 3 0.35 -13.12 19.25
N LYS A 4 -0.93 -12.84 19.54
CA LYS A 4 -1.80 -12.04 18.66
C LYS A 4 -1.26 -10.62 18.42
N ASN A 5 -0.73 -9.99 19.47
CA ASN A 5 -0.19 -8.63 19.38
C ASN A 5 1.10 -8.60 18.53
N ILE A 6 1.91 -9.67 18.61
CA ILE A 6 3.10 -9.82 17.77
C ILE A 6 2.69 -9.91 16.29
N LEU A 7 1.70 -10.74 15.97
CA LEU A 7 1.22 -10.87 14.58
C LEU A 7 0.65 -9.55 14.04
N ILE A 8 -0.18 -8.86 14.82
CA ILE A 8 -0.72 -7.55 14.44
C ILE A 8 0.41 -6.54 14.18
N PHE A 9 1.43 -6.53 15.04
CA PHE A 9 2.59 -5.67 14.86
C PHE A 9 3.34 -6.00 13.56
N LEU A 10 3.60 -7.28 13.29
CA LEU A 10 4.26 -7.73 12.06
C LEU A 10 3.45 -7.36 10.81
N THR A 11 2.12 -7.50 10.84
CA THR A 11 1.25 -7.08 9.74
C THR A 11 1.38 -5.58 9.45
N LYS A 12 1.45 -4.74 10.48
CA LYS A 12 1.68 -3.30 10.31
C LYS A 12 3.06 -3.01 9.73
N CYS A 13 4.11 -3.62 10.27
CA CYS A 13 5.48 -3.46 9.75
C CYS A 13 5.55 -3.83 8.26
N LEU A 14 4.93 -4.95 7.87
CA LEU A 14 4.87 -5.37 6.48
C LEU A 14 4.08 -4.38 5.61
N HIS A 15 2.97 -3.84 6.11
CA HIS A 15 2.18 -2.83 5.39
C HIS A 15 3.01 -1.55 5.14
N PHE A 16 3.74 -1.09 6.16
CA PHE A 16 4.66 0.04 6.00
C PHE A 16 5.78 -0.28 5.02
N LEU A 17 6.38 -1.47 5.07
CA LEU A 17 7.42 -1.87 4.14
C LEU A 17 6.91 -1.86 2.69
N ILE A 18 5.71 -2.37 2.46
CA ILE A 18 5.05 -2.32 1.15
C ILE A 18 4.79 -0.87 0.73
N LEU A 19 4.30 -0.01 1.62
CA LEU A 19 4.12 1.41 1.34
C LEU A 19 5.44 2.06 0.91
N PHE A 20 6.52 1.86 1.68
CA PHE A 20 7.84 2.40 1.35
C PHE A 20 8.34 1.87 0.00
N PHE A 21 8.20 0.56 -0.25
CA PHE A 21 8.58 -0.04 -1.52
C PHE A 21 7.80 0.56 -2.69
N VAL A 22 6.48 0.70 -2.56
CA VAL A 22 5.63 1.28 -3.61
C VAL A 22 6.00 2.73 -3.86
N LEU A 23 6.30 3.53 -2.83
CA LEU A 23 6.62 4.95 -2.98
C LEU A 23 8.04 5.24 -3.49
N PHE A 24 9.03 4.43 -3.07
CA PHE A 24 10.45 4.74 -3.25
C PHE A 24 11.24 3.66 -4.00
N GLY A 25 10.60 2.55 -4.40
CA GLY A 25 11.28 1.45 -5.09
C GLY A 25 11.95 1.85 -6.41
N TRP A 26 11.47 2.92 -7.06
CA TRP A 26 12.04 3.47 -8.30
C TRP A 26 13.43 4.12 -8.14
N ILE A 27 13.83 4.46 -6.90
CA ILE A 27 15.11 5.12 -6.60
C ILE A 27 16.27 4.13 -6.72
N ILE A 28 16.04 2.85 -6.41
CA ILE A 28 17.11 1.84 -6.36
C ILE A 28 17.62 1.58 -7.79
N PRO A 29 18.91 1.78 -8.08
CA PRO A 29 19.48 1.66 -9.43
C PRO A 29 19.80 0.21 -9.78
N SER A 30 18.83 -0.70 -9.59
CA SER A 30 18.95 -2.11 -9.95
C SER A 30 17.84 -2.48 -10.93
N GLN A 31 18.22 -3.04 -12.08
CA GLN A 31 17.25 -3.44 -13.11
C GLN A 31 16.28 -4.50 -12.60
N LEU A 32 16.79 -5.55 -11.93
CA LEU A 32 15.94 -6.57 -11.30
C LEU A 32 14.94 -5.96 -10.32
N TRP A 33 15.40 -4.98 -9.52
CA TRP A 33 14.53 -4.30 -8.57
C TRP A 33 13.43 -3.49 -9.24
N ARG A 34 13.76 -2.77 -10.33
CA ARG A 34 12.76 -2.06 -11.15
C ARG A 34 11.75 -3.01 -11.75
N ILE A 35 12.17 -4.17 -12.28
CA ILE A 35 11.25 -5.21 -12.79
C ILE A 35 10.28 -5.63 -11.69
N ILE A 36 10.80 -5.97 -10.51
CA ILE A 36 9.97 -6.39 -9.38
C ILE A 36 8.97 -5.29 -9.02
N HIS A 37 9.39 -4.03 -8.96
CA HIS A 37 8.51 -2.90 -8.66
C HIS A 37 7.42 -2.69 -9.72
N VAL A 38 7.79 -2.73 -11.01
CA VAL A 38 6.88 -2.56 -12.14
C VAL A 38 5.82 -3.67 -12.18
N ILE A 39 6.15 -4.90 -11.78
CA ILE A 39 5.20 -6.01 -11.72
C ILE A 39 4.36 -5.98 -10.44
N PHE A 40 5.00 -5.71 -9.30
CA PHE A 40 4.36 -5.78 -7.99
C PHE A 40 3.30 -4.69 -7.80
N VAL A 41 3.56 -3.45 -8.24
CA VAL A 41 2.62 -2.34 -8.02
C VAL A 41 1.26 -2.57 -8.71
N PRO A 42 1.18 -2.95 -10.00
CA PRO A 42 -0.07 -3.35 -10.63
C PRO A 42 -0.72 -4.56 -9.96
N ALA A 43 0.07 -5.58 -9.58
CA ALA A 43 -0.47 -6.76 -8.90
C ALA A 43 -1.14 -6.41 -7.56
N MET A 44 -0.53 -5.49 -6.80
CA MET A 44 -1.11 -4.95 -5.57
C MET A 44 -2.41 -4.17 -5.84
N ILE A 45 -2.44 -3.32 -6.87
CA ILE A 45 -3.66 -2.58 -7.26
C ILE A 45 -4.78 -3.56 -7.64
N LEU A 46 -4.47 -4.60 -8.42
CA LEU A 46 -5.42 -5.66 -8.78
C LEU A 46 -5.91 -6.38 -7.53
N GLN A 47 -5.02 -6.72 -6.58
CA GLN A 47 -5.40 -7.29 -5.30
C GLN A 47 -6.42 -6.40 -4.58
N TRP A 48 -6.23 -5.07 -4.56
CA TRP A 48 -7.20 -4.16 -3.96
C TRP A 48 -8.54 -4.21 -4.69
N GLN A 49 -8.55 -4.20 -6.03
CA GLN A 49 -9.79 -4.26 -6.81
C GLN A 49 -10.59 -5.55 -6.54
N PHE A 50 -9.92 -6.71 -6.52
CA PHE A 50 -10.57 -7.99 -6.20
C PHE A 50 -11.01 -8.10 -4.73
N ASN A 51 -10.46 -7.27 -3.86
CA ASN A 51 -10.75 -7.27 -2.43
C ASN A 51 -11.50 -6.00 -1.98
N GLN A 52 -12.41 -5.49 -2.83
CA GLN A 52 -13.32 -4.37 -2.52
C GLN A 52 -12.61 -3.06 -2.12
N GLY A 53 -11.37 -2.86 -2.59
CA GLY A 53 -10.50 -1.73 -2.28
C GLY A 53 -9.81 -1.81 -0.92
N THR A 54 -9.75 -3.00 -0.32
CA THR A 54 -9.02 -3.25 0.93
C THR A 54 -7.71 -4.02 0.67
N CYS A 55 -6.66 -3.66 1.39
CA CYS A 55 -5.42 -4.42 1.38
C CYS A 55 -5.63 -5.75 2.12
N LEU A 56 -5.03 -6.84 1.60
CA LEU A 56 -5.05 -8.14 2.26
C LEU A 56 -4.57 -8.06 3.72
N LEU A 57 -3.54 -7.25 3.99
CA LEU A 57 -2.99 -7.05 5.34
C LEU A 57 -3.99 -6.42 6.31
N THR A 58 -4.83 -5.50 5.83
CA THR A 58 -5.90 -4.91 6.65
C THR A 58 -6.92 -5.97 7.07
N ASN A 59 -7.30 -6.86 6.15
CA ASN A 59 -8.22 -7.94 6.48
C ASN A 59 -7.63 -8.95 7.46
N ILE A 60 -6.32 -9.23 7.36
CA ILE A 60 -5.60 -10.07 8.32
C ILE A 60 -5.59 -9.41 9.70
N GLU A 61 -5.26 -8.11 9.78
CA GLU A 61 -5.27 -7.37 11.04
C GLU A 61 -6.65 -7.41 11.70
N ASN A 62 -7.72 -7.13 10.94
CA ASN A 62 -9.09 -7.11 11.47
C ASN A 62 -9.53 -8.49 11.96
N LYS A 63 -9.18 -9.54 11.22
CA LYS A 63 -9.41 -10.93 11.65
C LYS A 63 -8.68 -11.26 12.95
N LEU A 64 -7.45 -10.78 13.14
CA LEU A 64 -6.68 -10.99 14.37
C LEU A 64 -7.26 -10.21 15.56
N ARG A 65 -7.86 -9.03 15.30
CA ARG A 65 -8.55 -8.20 16.30
C ARG A 65 -9.94 -8.72 16.66
N GLY A 66 -10.55 -9.55 15.82
CA GLY A 66 -11.92 -10.00 15.99
C GLY A 66 -12.95 -8.92 15.63
N GLU A 67 -12.56 -7.93 14.84
CA GLU A 67 -13.45 -6.85 14.39
C GLU A 67 -14.23 -7.30 13.14
N PRO A 68 -15.52 -6.94 13.02
CA PRO A 68 -16.31 -7.25 11.84
C PRO A 68 -15.67 -6.62 10.60
N SER A 69 -15.41 -7.42 9.58
CA SER A 69 -14.82 -6.96 8.32
C SER A 69 -15.88 -6.29 7.44
N GLU A 70 -16.43 -5.17 7.88
CA GLU A 70 -17.22 -4.31 7.01
C GLU A 70 -16.28 -3.65 5.98
N LYS A 71 -15.96 -4.39 4.93
CA LYS A 71 -14.96 -4.05 3.92
C LYS A 71 -15.20 -2.67 3.29
N GLN A 72 -16.46 -2.25 3.18
CA GLN A 72 -16.84 -0.96 2.63
C GLN A 72 -16.40 0.22 3.52
N GLN A 73 -16.41 0.07 4.85
CA GLN A 73 -15.91 1.07 5.79
C GLN A 73 -14.37 1.04 5.91
N GLN A 74 -13.74 -0.06 5.48
CA GLN A 74 -12.31 -0.31 5.62
C GLN A 74 -11.48 0.16 4.41
N GLN A 75 -12.13 0.69 3.38
CA GLN A 75 -11.46 1.17 2.18
C GLN A 75 -10.48 2.29 2.52
N GLY A 76 -9.20 2.07 2.20
CA GLY A 76 -8.11 3.01 2.49
C GLY A 76 -7.85 3.27 3.98
N GLN A 77 -8.34 2.44 4.91
CA GLN A 77 -8.24 2.72 6.35
C GLN A 77 -6.80 2.92 6.84
N PHE A 78 -5.85 2.15 6.32
CA PHE A 78 -4.44 2.34 6.65
C PHE A 78 -3.97 3.76 6.30
N ILE A 79 -4.23 4.22 5.08
CA ILE A 79 -3.84 5.56 4.64
C ILE A 79 -4.63 6.64 5.39
N LYS A 80 -5.93 6.45 5.64
CA LYS A 80 -6.73 7.37 6.48
C LYS A 80 -6.10 7.53 7.87
N SER A 81 -5.71 6.42 8.49
CA SER A 81 -5.08 6.44 9.82
C SER A 81 -3.74 7.17 9.83
N LEU A 82 -2.96 7.08 8.75
CA LEU A 82 -1.72 7.83 8.57
C LEU A 82 -2.00 9.31 8.35
N TRP A 83 -2.97 9.64 7.51
CA TRP A 83 -3.34 11.02 7.23
C TRP A 83 -3.79 11.76 8.48
N VAL A 84 -4.67 11.16 9.27
CA VAL A 84 -5.14 11.74 10.54
C VAL A 84 -3.96 11.97 11.49
N LYS A 85 -3.01 11.03 11.58
CA LYS A 85 -1.82 11.20 12.42
C LYS A 85 -0.90 12.33 11.97
N CYS A 86 -0.76 12.54 10.66
CA CYS A 86 0.14 13.55 10.12
C CYS A 86 -0.50 14.95 10.04
N PHE A 87 -1.79 15.02 9.69
CA PHE A 87 -2.47 16.27 9.31
C PHE A 87 -3.67 16.61 10.21
N ASN A 88 -3.98 15.78 11.21
CA ASN A 88 -5.08 15.96 12.16
C ASN A 88 -6.45 16.30 11.50
N SER A 89 -6.68 15.77 10.30
CA SER A 89 -7.87 16.02 9.49
C SER A 89 -8.38 14.71 8.89
N LEU A 90 -9.68 14.62 8.63
CA LEU A 90 -10.28 13.44 7.98
C LEU A 90 -10.50 13.74 6.49
N PRO A 91 -9.71 13.15 5.58
CA PRO A 91 -9.88 13.37 4.15
C PRO A 91 -11.12 12.62 3.64
N SER A 92 -11.76 13.16 2.60
CA SER A 92 -12.82 12.42 1.90
C SER A 92 -12.26 11.18 1.21
N ASP A 93 -13.06 10.11 1.14
CA ASP A 93 -12.67 8.85 0.52
C ASP A 93 -12.28 9.00 -0.95
N GLN A 94 -12.98 9.87 -1.67
CA GLN A 94 -12.70 10.16 -3.08
C GLN A 94 -11.39 10.92 -3.24
N THR A 95 -11.13 11.93 -2.42
CA THR A 95 -9.88 12.70 -2.43
C THR A 95 -8.70 11.80 -2.11
N LEU A 96 -8.83 10.99 -1.06
CA LEU A 96 -7.78 10.08 -0.65
C LEU A 96 -7.47 9.04 -1.72
N LYS A 97 -8.50 8.45 -2.33
CA LYS A 97 -8.33 7.50 -3.44
C LYS A 97 -7.60 8.14 -4.61
N LYS A 98 -8.03 9.32 -5.08
CA LYS A 98 -7.36 10.03 -6.19
C LYS A 98 -5.90 10.31 -5.88
N LEU A 99 -5.60 10.77 -4.67
CA LEU A 99 -4.24 11.09 -4.22
C LEU A 99 -3.37 9.83 -4.17
N VAL A 100 -3.85 8.76 -3.53
CA VAL A 100 -3.11 7.49 -3.39
C VAL A 100 -2.82 6.90 -4.77
N TYR A 101 -3.84 6.76 -5.62
CA TYR A 101 -3.63 6.22 -6.97
C TYR A 101 -2.71 7.11 -7.80
N GLY A 102 -2.84 8.44 -7.70
CA GLY A 102 -1.96 9.38 -8.40
C GLY A 102 -0.49 9.22 -8.02
N ILE A 103 -0.18 9.19 -6.72
CA ILE A 103 1.19 9.02 -6.22
C ILE A 103 1.76 7.65 -6.63
N ILE A 104 0.97 6.59 -6.50
CA ILE A 104 1.39 5.24 -6.88
C ILE A 104 1.66 5.17 -8.39
N SER A 105 0.80 5.77 -9.22
CA SER A 105 0.98 5.82 -10.67
C SER A 105 2.24 6.59 -11.06
N ILE A 106 2.52 7.73 -10.42
CA ILE A 106 3.76 8.49 -10.67
C ILE A 106 4.99 7.65 -10.31
N SER A 107 5.00 7.05 -9.12
CA SER A 107 6.09 6.17 -8.68
C SER A 107 6.33 5.01 -9.64
N TRP A 108 5.25 4.36 -10.08
CA TRP A 108 5.33 3.26 -11.05
C TRP A 108 5.87 3.71 -12.41
N LEU A 109 5.42 4.87 -12.91
CA LEU A 109 5.93 5.45 -14.17
C LEU A 109 7.42 5.76 -14.09
N LEU A 110 7.93 6.24 -12.95
CA LEU A 110 9.37 6.46 -12.74
C LEU A 110 10.15 5.15 -12.80
N SER A 111 9.64 4.06 -12.22
CA SER A 111 10.25 2.73 -12.37
C SER A 111 10.22 2.23 -13.80
N ALA A 112 9.08 2.35 -14.49
CA ALA A 112 8.88 1.87 -15.85
C ALA A 112 9.77 2.62 -16.86
N THR A 113 9.80 3.96 -16.80
CA THR A 113 10.70 4.78 -17.61
C THR A 113 12.15 4.49 -17.29
N GLY A 114 12.50 4.36 -16.00
CA GLY A 114 13.86 3.98 -15.61
C GLY A 114 14.30 2.63 -16.17
N LEU A 115 13.38 1.68 -16.32
CA LEU A 115 13.65 0.38 -16.93
C LEU A 115 13.85 0.46 -18.45
N LEU A 116 13.22 1.42 -19.13
CA LEU A 116 13.35 1.62 -20.58
C LEU A 116 14.60 2.42 -20.96
N PHE A 117 15.02 3.38 -20.13
CA PHE A 117 16.12 4.31 -20.44
C PHE A 117 17.47 3.89 -19.85
N PHE A 118 17.51 3.11 -18.77
CA PHE A 118 18.75 2.68 -18.11
C PHE A 118 19.05 1.18 -18.28
N SER A 119 18.47 0.54 -19.29
CA SER A 119 18.69 -0.87 -19.64
C SER A 119 19.84 -1.09 -20.64
N VAL A 120 20.87 -0.24 -20.61
CA VAL A 120 22.11 -0.39 -21.39
C VAL A 120 23.25 -0.80 -20.46
#